data_AF-T0TSH8-F1
#
_entry.id   AF-T0TSH8-F1
#
_cell.length_a   1.000
_cell.length_b   1.000
_cell.length_c   1.000
_cell.angle_alpha   90.00
_cell.angle_beta   90.00
_cell.angle_gamma   90.00
#
_symmetry.space_group_name_H-M   'P 1'
#
loop_
_entity.id
_entity.type
_entity.pdbx_description
1 polymer ?
#
loop_
_entity_poly.entity_id
_entity_poly.type
_entity_poly.pdbx_seq_one_letter_code
_entity_poly.pdbx_strand_id
1 'polypeptide(L)' 'MLKQKRTYEKRPNGLVLTVYADDGHIESRRTFKRLSSEEAEELKSGYDRDYEYALEHHKGWDHYGDYAIWR' A
#
# COMPACT_ATOMS: atom_id res chain seq x y z
N MET A 1 -3.82 23.58 -10.38
CA MET A 1 -3.40 22.42 -9.58
C MET A 1 -1.96 22.12 -9.94
N LEU A 2 -0.99 22.48 -9.09
CA LEU A 2 0.39 22.03 -9.27
C LEU A 2 0.41 20.50 -9.09
N LYS A 3 1.03 19.78 -10.02
CA LYS A 3 1.18 18.33 -9.91
C LYS A 3 2.34 18.07 -8.96
N GLN A 4 2.02 17.54 -7.78
CA GLN A 4 2.99 17.14 -6.76
C GLN A 4 4.09 16.27 -7.40
N LYS A 5 5.35 16.67 -7.21
CA LYS A 5 6.49 15.98 -7.82
C LYS A 5 6.74 14.67 -7.08
N ARG A 6 6.88 13.58 -7.85
CA ARG A 6 7.18 12.24 -7.31
C ARG A 6 8.41 11.68 -8.00
N THR A 7 9.29 11.04 -7.23
CA THR A 7 10.46 10.34 -7.75
C THR A 7 10.49 8.91 -7.25
N TYR A 8 10.98 8.04 -8.13
CA TYR A 8 11.06 6.60 -7.91
C TYR A 8 12.52 6.17 -7.98
N GLU A 9 12.98 5.49 -6.95
CA GLU A 9 14.33 4.95 -6.90
C GLU A 9 14.26 3.44 -6.76
N LYS A 10 14.67 2.74 -7.81
CA LYS A 10 14.70 1.28 -7.84
C LYS A 10 15.88 0.79 -6.98
N ARG A 11 15.60 -0.13 -6.06
CA ARG A 11 16.60 -0.81 -5.23
C ARG A 11 16.59 -2.31 -5.55
N PRO A 12 17.68 -3.04 -5.29
CA PRO A 12 17.74 -4.50 -5.54
C PRO A 12 16.58 -5.26 -4.88
N ASN A 13 16.23 -4.87 -3.65
CA ASN A 13 15.20 -5.53 -2.84
C ASN A 13 13.94 -4.67 -2.66
N GLY A 14 13.68 -3.71 -3.56
CA GLY A 14 12.54 -2.81 -3.36
C GLY A 14 12.50 -1.54 -4.20
N LEU A 15 11.69 -0.60 -3.74
CA LEU A 15 11.46 0.69 -4.36
C LEU A 15 11.37 1.76 -3.28
N VAL A 16 11.98 2.91 -3.50
CA VAL A 16 11.75 4.09 -2.68
C VAL A 16 10.94 5.10 -3.49
N LEU A 17 9.81 5.52 -2.92
CA LEU A 17 9.00 6.61 -3.44
C LEU A 17 9.26 7.85 -2.58
N THR A 18 9.72 8.92 -3.21
CA THR A 18 9.84 10.23 -2.57
C THR A 18 8.86 11.19 -3.20
N VAL A 19 8.03 11.79 -2.36
CA VAL A 19 7.03 12.78 -2.70
C VAL A 19 7.51 14.12 -2.18
N TYR A 20 7.53 15.11 -3.07
CA TYR A 20 7.95 16.47 -2.73
C TYR A 20 6.74 17.38 -2.65
N ALA A 21 6.76 18.27 -1.67
CA ALA A 21 5.88 19.42 -1.61
C ALA A 21 6.22 20.39 -2.76
N ASP A 22 5.32 21.34 -3.02
CA ASP A 22 5.47 22.31 -4.10
C ASP A 22 6.69 23.24 -3.89
N ASP A 23 7.16 23.41 -2.65
CA ASP A 23 8.36 24.17 -2.27
C ASP A 23 9.67 23.36 -2.41
N GLY A 24 9.58 22.09 -2.83
CA GLY A 24 10.73 21.21 -3.03
C GLY A 24 11.20 20.46 -1.80
N HIS A 25 10.59 20.66 -0.62
CA HIS A 25 10.87 19.83 0.55
C HIS A 25 10.25 18.43 0.41
N ILE A 26 10.82 17.45 1.10
CA ILE A 26 10.28 16.09 1.12
C ILE A 26 9.06 16.08 2.02
N GLU A 27 7.89 15.87 1.42
CA GLU A 27 6.62 15.73 2.14
C GLU A 27 6.45 14.31 2.68
N SER A 28 6.87 13.32 1.88
CA SER A 28 6.81 11.91 2.28
C SER A 28 7.88 11.09 1.59
N ARG A 29 8.45 10.13 2.32
CA ARG A 29 9.36 9.12 1.77
C ARG A 29 8.93 7.75 2.25
N ARG A 30 8.57 6.87 1.31
CA ARG A 30 8.14 5.50 1.58
C ARG A 30 9.08 4.51 0.92
N THR A 31 9.49 3.50 1.68
CA THR A 31 10.31 2.39 1.20
C THR A 31 9.43 1.15 1.11
N PHE A 32 9.35 0.58 -0.08
CA PHE A 32 8.65 -0.65 -0.36
C PHE A 32 9.67 -1.78 -0.49
N LYS A 33 9.57 -2.79 0.36
CA LYS A 33 10.35 -4.03 0.21
C LYS A 33 9.69 -4.87 -0.89
N ARG A 34 10.50 -5.44 -1.77
CA ARG A 34 10.04 -6.49 -2.67
C ARG A 34 9.90 -7.77 -1.87
N LEU A 35 8.67 -8.27 -1.78
CA LEU A 35 8.39 -9.56 -1.18
C LEU A 35 8.80 -10.68 -2.14
N SER A 36 9.24 -11.80 -1.58
CA SER A 36 9.26 -13.08 -2.27
C SER A 36 7.83 -13.55 -2.57
N SER A 37 7.68 -14.52 -3.47
CA SER A 37 6.37 -15.08 -3.78
C SER A 37 5.70 -15.69 -2.55
N GLU A 38 6.46 -16.36 -1.68
CA GLU A 38 5.95 -16.96 -0.44
C GLU A 38 5.47 -15.89 0.55
N GLU A 39 6.31 -14.87 0.84
CA GLU A 39 5.91 -13.73 1.69
C GLU A 39 4.67 -13.00 1.15
N ALA A 40 4.53 -12.90 -0.18
CA ALA A 40 3.37 -12.26 -0.81
C ALA A 40 2.09 -13.09 -0.67
N GLU A 41 2.18 -14.41 -0.83
CA GLU A 41 1.04 -15.33 -0.65
C GLU A 41 0.60 -15.41 0.82
N GLU A 42 1.54 -15.47 1.77
CA GLU A 42 1.21 -15.43 3.20
C GLU A 42 0.50 -14.13 3.59
N LEU A 43 1.01 -12.99 3.13
CA LEU A 43 0.39 -11.69 3.37
C LEU A 43 -1.02 -11.63 2.78
N LYS A 44 -1.19 -12.10 1.53
CA LYS A 44 -2.50 -12.16 0.87
C LYS A 44 -3.47 -13.07 1.63
N SER A 45 -3.03 -14.25 2.05
CA SER A 45 -3.86 -15.16 2.84
C SER A 45 -4.29 -14.56 4.17
N GLY A 46 -3.44 -13.77 4.82
CA GLY A 46 -3.78 -13.01 6.02
C GLY A 46 -4.90 -12.00 5.75
N TYR A 47 -4.75 -11.19 4.69
CA TYR A 47 -5.78 -10.23 4.29
C TYR A 47 -7.11 -10.88 3.90
N ASP A 48 -7.06 -11.99 3.17
CA ASP A 48 -8.26 -12.74 2.77
C ASP A 48 -9.00 -13.26 4.02
N ARG A 49 -8.28 -13.76 5.02
CA ARG A 49 -8.85 -14.22 6.28
C ARG A 49 -9.44 -13.08 7.12
N ASP A 50 -8.72 -11.96 7.25
CA ASP A 50 -9.20 -10.79 7.99
C ASP A 50 -10.45 -10.21 7.32
N TYR A 51 -10.52 -10.27 5.99
CA TYR A 51 -11.68 -9.86 5.22
C TYR A 51 -12.88 -10.80 5.40
N GLU A 52 -12.68 -12.12 5.32
CA GLU A 52 -13.72 -13.10 5.61
C GLU A 52 -14.27 -12.94 7.04
N TYR A 53 -13.38 -12.75 8.01
CA TYR A 53 -13.75 -12.47 9.39
C TYR A 53 -14.56 -11.17 9.52
N ALA A 54 -14.13 -10.09 8.87
CA ALA A 54 -14.87 -8.83 8.88
C ALA A 54 -16.25 -8.96 8.22
N LEU A 55 -16.37 -9.72 7.13
CA LEU A 55 -17.65 -10.01 6.48
C LEU A 55 -18.60 -10.81 7.37
N GLU A 56 -18.08 -11.81 8.09
CA GLU A 56 -18.86 -12.65 8.98
C GLU A 56 -19.37 -11.89 10.20
N HIS A 57 -18.53 -10.99 10.75
CA HIS A 57 -18.78 -10.34 12.04
C HIS A 57 -19.31 -8.90 11.98
N HIS A 58 -19.19 -8.19 10.85
CA HIS A 58 -19.69 -6.82 10.68
C HIS A 58 -20.70 -6.71 9.52
N LYS A 59 -22.00 -6.86 9.83
CA LYS A 59 -23.12 -6.65 8.89
C LYS A 59 -23.39 -5.18 8.52
N GLY A 60 -22.35 -4.36 8.37
CA GLY A 60 -22.53 -3.04 7.75
C GLY A 60 -21.49 -2.05 8.20
N TRP A 61 -20.35 -1.99 7.51
CA TRP A 61 -19.40 -0.91 7.69
C TRP A 61 -18.80 -0.51 6.35
N ASP A 62 -18.65 0.80 6.17
CA ASP A 62 -18.01 1.58 5.10
C ASP A 62 -16.51 1.24 4.87
N HIS A 63 -16.05 0.05 5.26
CA HIS A 63 -14.65 -0.40 5.20
C HIS A 63 -14.29 -1.18 3.92
N TYR A 64 -15.22 -1.32 2.97
CA TYR A 64 -14.95 -1.91 1.65
C TYR A 64 -13.87 -1.17 0.84
N GLY A 65 -13.59 0.09 1.19
CA GLY A 65 -12.60 0.93 0.48
C GLY A 65 -11.18 0.36 0.52
N ASP A 66 -10.75 -0.21 1.64
CA ASP A 66 -9.36 -0.68 1.80
C ASP A 66 -9.11 -2.03 1.10
N TYR A 67 -10.12 -2.89 1.02
CA TYR A 67 -10.04 -4.17 0.30
C TYR A 67 -10.15 -3.97 -1.22
N ALA A 68 -10.89 -2.96 -1.69
CA ALA A 68 -11.00 -2.63 -3.11
C ALA A 68 -9.70 -2.09 -3.72
N ILE A 69 -8.78 -1.55 -2.93
CA ILE A 69 -7.47 -1.05 -3.39
C ILE A 69 -6.52 -2.20 -3.78
N TRP A 70 -6.81 -3.43 -3.33
CA TRP A 70 -5.95 -4.60 -3.55
C TRP A 70 -6.31 -5.46 -4.76
N ARG A 71 -7.45 -5.21 -5.44
CA ARG A 71 -7.90 -6.00 -6.60
C ARG A 71 -7.40 -5.49 -7.94
#